data_AF-A0A1H7Y2T6-F1
#
_entry.id   AF-A0A1H7Y2T6-F1
#
_cell.length_a   1.000
_cell.length_b   1.000
_cell.length_c   1.000
_cell.angle_alpha   90.00
_cell.angle_beta   90.00
_cell.angle_gamma   90.00
#
_symmetry.space_group_name_H-M   'P 1'
#
loop_
_entity.id
_entity.type
_entity.pdbx_description
1 polymer ?
#
loop_
_entity_poly.entity_id
_entity_poly.type
_entity_poly.pdbx_seq_one_letter_code
_entity_poly.pdbx_strand_id
1 'polypeptide(L)'
;MSDVTRTTDVCHPAAEDYEDLVVAVFADVLGEDEADLTPDIPFTQLGGSSLDASLVCARLAARLGHDVPVSGMAHRQTAAALAAWLRELDRETKAEAEAASGSASGLGPGSGSAESDPTAAGTAAGTAAGTAAAPPTSPALDLAPEPCAFLMRQLTDPADRSAYCLMLWDIDGWDIDGRDIDGRDVEGRWDQDAFDAALGDVHARHQALNSVYRLDEEPVALPGRAPAPRTVALGDLPTADAARAAVRAELSQALDLETGPVWRVAVAGIPGGGRVLGLVVHHIAFDGWSEAVLADDLSQAYRARLEDRALDDRALPGLAEQWSARRRRAQRAVDQGQLDRRAAALAGTPNLPWSSAAAPQSRTPQPRAPQSPPGPVRQEHRLSAADLAAVDGLASTYGVTRFAVLLAVYGAALTEATGVGEFGVGVPVAGRSDPLTRNSVGCFVGTVCVRLGARPVDGTLPAEAVLAVAEAAADAFAAQDVPLAELVRVVNPDRRPGRSPLFQNIFALQDTSAPVLRLPGAKARHLRQPYPGLPVELLTEVRPHDDQGGAVLTVNHRPGSVPEDVPTALARAFLRIVGSLHAADLPPDPPALPDPPAPPALPLSRVSPVPPVQEPA
;
A
#
# COMPACT_ATOMS: atom_id res chain seq x y z
N MET A 1 41.18 34.36 -11.68
CA MET A 1 40.21 34.03 -12.74
C MET A 1 39.35 32.91 -12.19
N SER A 2 38.15 33.34 -11.80
CA SER A 2 36.94 32.66 -11.35
C SER A 2 37.00 31.20 -10.91
N ASP A 3 36.90 31.05 -9.59
CA ASP A 3 36.39 29.91 -8.85
C ASP A 3 34.85 30.03 -8.80
N VAL A 4 34.12 28.96 -9.13
CA VAL A 4 32.65 28.92 -9.04
C VAL A 4 32.27 27.71 -8.19
N THR A 5 32.26 27.93 -6.88
CA THR A 5 31.42 27.18 -5.94
C THR A 5 29.96 27.44 -6.30
N ARG A 6 29.30 26.44 -6.89
CA ARG A 6 27.84 26.41 -7.02
C ARG A 6 27.26 25.90 -5.71
N THR A 7 26.97 26.84 -4.80
CA THR A 7 26.04 26.61 -3.70
C THR A 7 24.70 26.21 -4.31
N THR A 8 24.11 25.10 -3.87
CA THR A 8 22.71 24.77 -4.14
C THR A 8 21.85 25.79 -3.42
N ASP A 9 21.57 26.88 -4.13
CA ASP A 9 20.59 27.88 -3.74
C ASP A 9 19.22 27.20 -3.84
N VAL A 10 18.53 27.07 -2.70
CA VAL A 10 17.12 26.70 -2.66
C VAL A 10 16.38 27.90 -3.23
N CYS A 11 16.22 27.90 -4.55
CA CYS A 11 15.46 28.91 -5.26
C CYS A 11 14.00 28.79 -4.81
N HIS A 12 13.54 29.69 -3.94
CA HIS A 12 12.11 29.95 -3.80
C HIS A 12 11.64 30.53 -5.15
N PRO A 13 10.78 29.83 -5.92
CA PRO A 13 10.31 30.37 -7.18
C PRO A 13 9.47 31.62 -6.91
N ALA A 14 9.80 32.70 -7.60
CA ALA A 14 9.04 33.93 -7.59
C ALA A 14 7.70 33.71 -8.31
N ALA A 15 6.60 33.90 -7.60
CA ALA A 15 5.23 34.04 -8.13
C ALA A 15 4.92 33.14 -9.36
N GLU A 16 5.04 31.83 -9.21
CA GLU A 16 4.35 30.92 -10.13
C GLU A 16 2.84 31.13 -9.95
N ASP A 17 2.10 31.14 -11.06
CA ASP A 17 0.66 30.98 -10.96
C ASP A 17 0.40 29.57 -10.44
N TYR A 18 0.00 29.44 -9.18
CA TYR A 18 -0.28 28.15 -8.56
C TYR A 18 -1.25 27.31 -9.40
N GLU A 19 -2.07 27.96 -10.24
CA GLU A 19 -2.94 27.28 -11.21
C GLU A 19 -2.13 26.52 -12.26
N ASP A 20 -1.15 27.17 -12.92
CA ASP A 20 -0.25 26.52 -13.88
C ASP A 20 0.54 25.38 -13.23
N LEU A 21 1.02 25.60 -12.00
CA LEU A 21 1.72 24.58 -11.21
C LEU A 21 0.83 23.35 -10.96
N VAL A 22 -0.41 23.56 -10.53
CA VAL A 22 -1.35 22.47 -10.24
C VAL A 22 -1.76 21.77 -11.53
N VAL A 23 -2.02 22.49 -12.62
CA VAL A 23 -2.33 21.91 -13.94
C VAL A 23 -1.17 21.03 -14.43
N ALA A 24 0.07 21.51 -14.34
CA ALA A 24 1.25 20.73 -14.70
C ALA A 24 1.39 19.45 -13.87
N VAL A 25 1.12 19.53 -12.57
CA VAL A 25 1.16 18.34 -11.70
C VAL A 25 -0.01 17.38 -12.01
N PHE A 26 -1.21 17.89 -12.28
CA PHE A 26 -2.34 17.05 -12.70
C PHE A 26 -2.01 16.30 -14.00
N ALA A 27 -1.51 17.01 -15.02
CA ALA A 27 -1.08 16.43 -16.30
C ALA A 27 -0.06 15.30 -16.11
N ASP A 28 1.02 15.57 -15.35
CA ASP A 28 2.06 14.59 -15.07
C ASP A 28 1.53 13.37 -14.28
N VAL A 29 0.55 13.56 -13.39
CA VAL A 29 -0.01 12.44 -12.60
C VAL A 29 -0.95 11.59 -13.44
N LEU A 30 -1.81 12.24 -14.23
CA LEU A 30 -2.84 11.58 -15.04
C LEU A 30 -2.29 11.02 -16.36
N GLY A 31 -1.09 11.48 -16.78
CA GLY A 31 -0.52 11.12 -18.07
C GLY A 31 -1.18 11.84 -19.25
N GLU A 32 -1.79 12.99 -19.00
CA GLU A 32 -2.48 13.82 -19.98
C GLU A 32 -1.58 14.99 -20.43
N ASP A 33 -1.87 15.60 -21.58
CA ASP A 33 -1.18 16.81 -22.03
C ASP A 33 -1.70 18.03 -21.23
N GLU A 34 -0.81 18.91 -20.78
CA GLU A 34 -1.18 20.14 -20.06
C GLU A 34 -2.14 21.01 -20.87
N ALA A 35 -2.03 20.99 -22.21
CA ALA A 35 -2.89 21.75 -23.11
C ALA A 35 -4.36 21.28 -23.13
N ASP A 36 -4.62 20.05 -22.69
CA ASP A 36 -5.95 19.43 -22.69
C ASP A 36 -6.67 19.58 -21.33
N LEU A 37 -5.99 20.13 -20.33
CA LEU A 37 -6.54 20.38 -19.00
C LEU A 37 -7.03 21.82 -18.85
N THR A 38 -8.22 22.00 -18.29
CA THR A 38 -8.69 23.34 -17.89
C THR A 38 -8.73 23.47 -16.37
N PRO A 39 -8.41 24.64 -15.79
CA PRO A 39 -8.26 24.79 -14.34
C PRO A 39 -9.54 24.53 -13.53
N ASP A 40 -10.70 24.57 -14.18
CA ASP A 40 -12.02 24.44 -13.56
C ASP A 40 -12.60 23.01 -13.62
N ILE A 41 -11.96 22.08 -14.34
CA ILE A 41 -12.44 20.70 -14.39
C ILE A 41 -11.99 19.98 -13.09
N PRO A 42 -12.92 19.33 -12.37
CA PRO A 42 -12.58 18.49 -11.23
C PRO A 42 -11.60 17.36 -11.61
N PHE A 43 -10.59 17.14 -10.78
CA PHE A 43 -9.56 16.11 -10.92
C PHE A 43 -10.14 14.72 -11.14
N THR A 44 -11.24 14.39 -10.45
CA THR A 44 -11.97 13.13 -10.64
C THR A 44 -12.65 13.01 -12.00
N GLN A 45 -13.08 14.12 -12.62
CA GLN A 45 -13.62 14.11 -13.99
C GLN A 45 -12.53 13.91 -15.04
N LEU A 46 -11.28 14.25 -14.71
CA LEU A 46 -10.10 13.92 -15.53
C LEU A 46 -9.62 12.47 -15.34
N GLY A 47 -10.37 11.65 -14.59
CA GLY A 47 -10.03 10.26 -14.31
C GLY A 47 -9.15 10.05 -13.07
N GLY A 48 -8.84 11.10 -12.30
CA GLY A 48 -8.01 11.02 -11.11
C GLY A 48 -8.63 10.21 -9.97
N SER A 49 -7.85 9.28 -9.43
CA SER A 49 -8.19 8.47 -8.25
C SER A 49 -7.73 9.12 -6.93
N SER A 50 -8.13 8.53 -5.79
CA SER A 50 -7.60 8.93 -4.47
C SER A 50 -6.08 8.70 -4.35
N LEU A 51 -5.56 7.71 -5.09
CA LEU A 51 -4.13 7.43 -5.17
C LEU A 51 -3.41 8.53 -5.97
N ASP A 52 -3.98 8.94 -7.09
CA ASP A 52 -3.49 10.03 -7.92
C ASP A 52 -3.52 11.36 -7.15
N ALA A 53 -4.57 11.60 -6.36
CA ALA A 53 -4.64 12.77 -5.48
C ALA A 53 -3.49 12.80 -4.46
N SER A 54 -3.10 11.64 -3.93
CA SER A 54 -1.94 11.52 -3.02
C SER A 54 -0.62 11.80 -3.76
N LEU A 55 -0.49 11.36 -5.01
CA LEU A 55 0.67 11.64 -5.87
C LEU A 55 0.76 13.12 -6.25
N VAL A 56 -0.37 13.76 -6.54
CA VAL A 56 -0.45 15.21 -6.79
C VAL A 56 0.06 15.97 -5.59
N CYS A 57 -0.47 15.69 -4.39
CA CYS A 57 -0.06 16.35 -3.16
C CYS A 57 1.44 16.18 -2.90
N ALA A 58 1.99 14.98 -3.11
CA ALA A 58 3.42 14.74 -2.95
C ALA A 58 4.28 15.53 -3.95
N ARG A 59 3.85 15.63 -5.22
CA ARG A 59 4.55 16.40 -6.26
C ARG A 59 4.50 17.90 -5.99
N LEU A 60 3.34 18.40 -5.54
CA LEU A 60 3.19 19.79 -5.10
C LEU A 60 4.09 20.09 -3.91
N ALA A 61 4.10 19.21 -2.89
CA ALA A 61 4.98 19.37 -1.73
C ALA A 61 6.47 19.43 -2.12
N ALA A 62 6.89 18.58 -3.05
CA ALA A 62 8.26 18.57 -3.56
C ALA A 62 8.63 19.88 -4.29
N ARG A 63 7.70 20.48 -5.04
CA ARG A 63 7.93 21.74 -5.77
C ARG A 63 7.84 22.97 -4.87
N LEU A 64 6.97 22.95 -3.86
CA LEU A 64 6.75 24.07 -2.93
C LEU A 64 7.74 24.09 -1.76
N GLY A 65 8.41 22.97 -1.49
CA GLY A 65 9.40 22.85 -0.41
C GLY A 65 8.78 22.77 0.99
N HIS A 66 7.47 22.61 1.10
CA HIS A 66 6.74 22.37 2.34
C HIS A 66 5.65 21.31 2.13
N ASP A 67 5.08 20.81 3.23
CA ASP A 67 4.08 19.75 3.18
C ASP A 67 2.78 20.23 2.50
N VAL A 68 2.16 19.34 1.74
CA VAL A 68 0.86 19.55 1.09
C VAL A 68 -0.01 18.35 1.48
N PRO A 69 -0.89 18.49 2.48
CA PRO A 69 -1.68 17.37 2.96
C PRO A 69 -2.73 16.94 1.94
N VAL A 70 -2.98 15.63 1.85
CA VAL A 70 -3.98 15.04 0.93
C VAL A 70 -5.40 15.55 1.20
N SER A 71 -5.71 15.97 2.42
CA SER A 71 -6.97 16.64 2.76
C SER A 71 -7.20 17.93 1.96
N GLY A 72 -6.14 18.55 1.44
CA GLY A 72 -6.20 19.68 0.52
C GLY A 72 -7.12 19.42 -0.67
N MET A 73 -7.11 18.18 -1.19
CA MET A 73 -7.89 17.76 -2.36
C MET A 73 -9.30 17.25 -2.04
N ALA A 74 -9.65 17.04 -0.78
CA ALA A 74 -10.93 16.42 -0.38
C ALA A 74 -12.17 17.18 -0.89
N HIS A 75 -12.05 18.50 -1.06
CA HIS A 75 -13.12 19.37 -1.59
C HIS A 75 -12.63 20.38 -2.63
N ARG A 76 -11.35 20.31 -3.01
CA ARG A 76 -10.70 21.25 -3.95
C ARG A 76 -10.21 20.49 -5.15
N GLN A 77 -11.20 19.96 -5.88
CA GLN A 77 -10.97 19.03 -6.98
C GLN A 77 -10.49 19.76 -8.24
N THR A 78 -10.71 21.08 -8.38
CA THR A 78 -10.25 21.83 -9.55
C THR A 78 -8.86 22.41 -9.31
N ALA A 79 -8.07 22.62 -10.38
CA ALA A 79 -6.75 23.22 -10.24
C ALA A 79 -6.85 24.64 -9.66
N ALA A 80 -7.89 25.40 -10.05
CA ALA A 80 -8.19 26.72 -9.49
C ALA A 80 -8.47 26.69 -7.97
N ALA A 81 -9.30 25.76 -7.51
CA ALA A 81 -9.63 25.63 -6.10
C ALA A 81 -8.43 25.18 -5.25
N LEU A 82 -7.63 24.24 -5.79
CA LEU A 82 -6.44 23.77 -5.10
C LEU A 82 -5.36 24.85 -5.06
N ALA A 83 -5.14 25.57 -6.16
CA ALA A 83 -4.22 26.69 -6.24
C ALA A 83 -4.57 27.81 -5.26
N ALA A 84 -5.86 28.18 -5.15
CA ALA A 84 -6.32 29.17 -4.19
C ALA A 84 -5.99 28.76 -2.73
N TRP A 85 -6.13 27.48 -2.41
CA TRP A 85 -5.78 26.96 -1.09
C TRP A 85 -4.28 26.87 -0.86
N LEU A 86 -3.49 26.47 -1.87
CA LEU A 86 -2.03 26.47 -1.77
C LEU A 86 -1.46 27.87 -1.53
N ARG A 87 -2.06 28.90 -2.15
CA ARG A 87 -1.72 30.31 -1.89
C ARG A 87 -1.96 30.70 -0.42
N GLU A 88 -2.98 30.13 0.23
CA GLU A 88 -3.24 30.34 1.66
C GLU A 88 -2.24 29.57 2.52
N LEU A 89 -2.05 28.29 2.22
CA LEU A 89 -1.15 27.40 2.94
C LEU A 89 0.30 27.92 2.93
N ASP A 90 0.77 28.43 1.80
CA ASP A 90 2.12 29.00 1.69
C ASP A 90 2.24 30.33 2.47
N ARG A 91 1.17 31.12 2.55
CA ARG A 91 1.13 32.32 3.41
C ARG A 91 1.20 31.97 4.89
N GLU A 92 0.45 30.95 5.33
CA GLU A 92 0.49 30.44 6.70
C GLU A 92 1.88 29.87 7.04
N THR A 93 2.44 29.05 6.15
CA THR A 93 3.77 28.44 6.33
C THR A 93 4.88 29.50 6.42
N LYS A 94 4.82 30.53 5.58
CA LYS A 94 5.75 31.68 5.64
C LYS A 94 5.60 32.48 6.93
N ALA A 95 4.38 32.75 7.36
CA ALA A 95 4.12 33.47 8.60
C ALA A 95 4.63 32.69 9.83
N GLU A 96 4.47 31.37 9.86
CA GLU A 96 5.02 30.50 10.92
C GLU A 96 6.55 30.47 10.91
N ALA A 97 7.18 30.39 9.73
CA ALA A 97 8.63 30.44 9.60
C ALA A 97 9.21 31.81 10.06
N GLU A 98 8.55 32.91 9.72
CA GLU A 98 8.92 34.25 10.18
C GLU A 98 8.75 34.41 11.69
N ALA A 99 7.66 33.92 12.27
CA ALA A 99 7.42 33.93 13.72
C ALA A 99 8.45 33.08 14.49
N ALA A 100 8.83 31.92 13.95
CA ALA A 100 9.87 31.06 14.51
C ALA A 100 11.25 31.75 14.47
N SER A 101 11.58 32.43 13.36
CA SER A 101 12.84 33.17 13.20
C SER A 101 12.93 34.42 14.09
N GLY A 102 11.80 35.10 14.34
CA GLY A 102 11.72 36.27 15.22
C GLY A 102 11.96 35.92 16.70
N SER A 103 11.59 34.72 17.14
CA SER A 103 11.81 34.24 18.51
C SER A 103 13.28 33.90 18.82
N ALA A 104 14.10 33.65 17.79
CA ALA A 104 15.51 33.27 17.92
C ALA A 104 16.49 34.46 18.05
N SER A 105 16.01 35.71 17.93
CA SER A 105 16.85 36.92 17.98
C SER A 105 17.16 37.43 19.41
N GLY A 106 16.78 36.69 20.45
CA GLY A 106 16.83 37.11 21.86
C GLY A 106 18.01 36.61 22.71
N LEU A 107 19.14 36.17 22.12
CA LEU A 107 20.33 35.74 22.89
C LEU A 107 21.62 36.35 22.31
N GLY A 108 22.19 37.31 23.04
CA GLY A 108 23.42 38.02 22.69
C GLY A 108 24.69 37.15 22.76
N PRO A 109 25.80 37.59 22.14
CA PRO A 109 26.98 36.75 21.94
C PRO A 109 27.86 36.69 23.20
N GLY A 110 28.01 35.49 23.74
CA GLY A 110 29.01 35.17 24.75
C GLY A 110 30.31 34.67 24.10
N SER A 111 31.33 35.51 24.15
CA SER A 111 32.72 35.21 23.76
C SER A 111 33.35 34.11 24.63
N GLY A 112 34.12 33.20 24.03
CA GLY A 112 34.94 32.23 24.74
C GLY A 112 35.90 31.50 23.81
N SER A 113 37.06 32.11 23.57
CA SER A 113 38.24 31.55 22.92
C SER A 113 38.96 30.52 23.78
N ALA A 114 39.46 29.42 23.17
CA ALA A 114 40.72 28.79 23.56
C ALA A 114 41.26 27.91 22.43
N GLU A 115 42.46 28.26 21.96
CA GLU A 115 43.36 27.49 21.10
C GLU A 115 43.89 26.23 21.80
N SER A 116 44.21 25.18 21.02
CA SER A 116 45.57 24.63 20.96
C SER A 116 45.74 23.61 19.84
N ASP A 117 46.90 23.72 19.19
CA ASP A 117 47.32 23.22 17.88
C ASP A 117 47.97 21.79 17.95
N PRO A 118 48.66 21.22 16.93
CA PRO A 118 48.39 19.88 16.39
C PRO A 118 49.62 18.93 16.48
N THR A 119 49.60 17.85 15.68
CA THR A 119 50.65 16.86 15.29
C THR A 119 50.27 15.41 15.70
N ALA A 120 50.50 14.34 14.92
CA ALA A 120 51.47 14.10 13.86
C ALA A 120 50.95 13.08 12.82
N ALA A 121 51.50 13.18 11.61
CA ALA A 121 51.38 12.19 10.53
C ALA A 121 52.26 10.96 10.77
N GLY A 122 51.79 9.80 10.31
CA GLY A 122 52.55 8.56 10.24
C GLY A 122 52.09 7.71 9.06
N THR A 123 52.84 7.81 7.97
CA THR A 123 52.68 7.02 6.74
C THR A 123 53.33 5.64 6.92
N ALA A 124 52.62 4.57 6.56
CA ALA A 124 53.24 3.28 6.26
C ALA A 124 52.45 2.56 5.16
N ALA A 125 53.09 2.44 3.99
CA ALA A 125 52.64 1.64 2.87
C ALA A 125 52.87 0.15 3.17
N GLY A 126 51.84 -0.67 2.94
CA GLY A 126 51.89 -2.13 3.03
C GLY A 126 51.11 -2.75 1.89
N THR A 127 51.83 -3.51 1.07
CA THR A 127 51.41 -4.22 -0.15
C THR A 127 50.19 -5.12 0.01
N ALA A 128 49.16 -4.91 -0.81
CA ALA A 128 47.96 -5.73 -0.90
C ALA A 128 48.21 -6.99 -1.77
N ALA A 129 48.08 -8.16 -1.17
CA ALA A 129 47.81 -9.42 -1.87
C ALA A 129 46.30 -9.67 -1.78
N GLY A 130 45.66 -9.82 -2.93
CA GLY A 130 44.20 -9.91 -3.06
C GLY A 130 43.63 -11.18 -2.46
N THR A 131 42.80 -11.00 -1.43
CA THR A 131 41.65 -11.86 -1.16
C THR A 131 40.42 -11.08 -1.60
N ALA A 132 39.59 -11.68 -2.47
CA ALA A 132 38.29 -11.13 -2.83
C ALA A 132 37.49 -10.97 -1.53
N ALA A 133 37.37 -9.73 -1.06
CA ALA A 133 36.56 -9.41 0.10
C ALA A 133 35.12 -9.75 -0.23
N ALA A 134 34.47 -10.52 0.65
CA ALA A 134 33.02 -10.64 0.65
C ALA A 134 32.44 -9.21 0.62
N PRO A 135 31.36 -8.95 -0.15
CA PRO A 135 30.76 -7.63 -0.21
C PRO A 135 30.46 -7.14 1.22
N PRO A 136 30.67 -5.84 1.51
CA PRO A 136 30.42 -5.30 2.84
C PRO A 136 28.97 -5.62 3.20
N THR A 137 28.80 -6.35 4.30
CA THR A 137 27.48 -6.75 4.74
C THR A 137 26.76 -5.52 5.27
N SER A 138 25.63 -5.17 4.66
CA SER A 138 24.78 -4.08 5.14
C SER A 138 24.48 -4.25 6.63
N PRO A 139 24.46 -3.17 7.42
CA PRO A 139 24.14 -3.24 8.83
C PRO A 139 22.71 -3.76 9.05
N ALA A 140 22.46 -4.30 10.24
CA ALA A 140 21.10 -4.64 10.66
C ALA A 140 20.24 -3.38 10.72
N LEU A 141 18.99 -3.50 10.31
CA LEU A 141 18.03 -2.40 10.23
C LEU A 141 16.82 -2.72 11.10
N ASP A 142 16.47 -1.82 12.02
CA ASP A 142 15.22 -1.92 12.77
C ASP A 142 14.02 -1.86 11.81
N LEU A 143 13.10 -2.82 11.96
CA LEU A 143 11.91 -2.89 11.12
C LEU A 143 11.06 -1.63 11.29
N ALA A 144 10.48 -1.19 10.17
CA ALA A 144 9.35 -0.28 10.22
C ALA A 144 8.12 -0.97 10.89
N PRO A 145 7.15 -0.19 11.42
CA PRO A 145 6.02 -0.75 12.17
C PRO A 145 5.22 -1.83 11.43
N GLU A 146 4.98 -1.68 10.14
CA GLU A 146 4.16 -2.59 9.32
C GLU A 146 4.87 -3.91 9.01
N PRO A 147 6.12 -3.93 8.50
CA PRO A 147 6.94 -5.15 8.47
C PRO A 147 7.01 -5.86 9.83
N CYS A 148 7.11 -5.11 10.93
CA CYS A 148 7.13 -5.69 12.28
C CYS A 148 5.83 -6.44 12.59
N ALA A 149 4.67 -5.86 12.26
CA ALA A 149 3.38 -6.55 12.42
C ALA A 149 3.30 -7.86 11.62
N PHE A 150 3.83 -7.89 10.39
CA PHE A 150 3.90 -9.10 9.58
C PHE A 150 4.85 -10.15 10.16
N LEU A 151 6.01 -9.74 10.66
CA LEU A 151 6.96 -10.64 11.33
C LEU A 151 6.33 -11.26 12.58
N MET A 152 5.74 -10.45 13.45
CA MET A 152 5.09 -10.93 14.67
C MET A 152 3.96 -11.91 14.37
N ARG A 153 3.17 -11.63 13.31
CA ARG A 153 2.12 -12.54 12.86
C ARG A 153 2.69 -13.89 12.41
N GLN A 154 3.72 -13.88 11.57
CA GLN A 154 4.39 -15.10 11.09
C GLN A 154 4.99 -15.93 12.25
N LEU A 155 5.60 -15.27 13.24
CA LEU A 155 6.16 -15.94 14.42
C LEU A 155 5.08 -16.49 15.36
N THR A 156 3.94 -15.81 15.47
CA THR A 156 2.82 -16.24 16.32
C THR A 156 2.04 -17.39 15.71
N ASP A 157 1.82 -17.37 14.39
CA ASP A 157 1.14 -18.42 13.64
C ASP A 157 1.89 -18.73 12.34
N PRO A 158 2.89 -19.62 12.37
CA PRO A 158 3.67 -20.00 11.19
C PRO A 158 2.85 -20.72 10.10
N ALA A 159 1.62 -21.15 10.40
CA ALA A 159 0.71 -21.75 9.44
C ALA A 159 -0.16 -20.69 8.74
N ASP A 160 -0.20 -19.46 9.22
CA ASP A 160 -0.92 -18.36 8.58
C ASP A 160 -0.29 -18.03 7.22
N ARG A 161 -1.14 -17.89 6.20
CA ARG A 161 -0.75 -17.55 4.82
C ARG A 161 -1.38 -16.24 4.34
N SER A 162 -2.03 -15.50 5.22
CA SER A 162 -2.65 -14.20 4.91
C SER A 162 -1.66 -13.12 4.49
N ALA A 163 -0.38 -13.29 4.79
CA ALA A 163 0.70 -12.41 4.34
C ALA A 163 1.34 -12.89 3.03
N TYR A 164 0.75 -13.83 2.29
CA TYR A 164 1.33 -14.35 1.05
C TYR A 164 0.68 -13.65 -0.14
N CYS A 165 1.49 -12.91 -0.90
CA CYS A 165 1.07 -12.26 -2.13
C CYS A 165 1.36 -13.22 -3.29
N LEU A 166 0.31 -13.79 -3.88
CA LEU A 166 0.41 -14.76 -4.97
C LEU A 166 0.15 -14.10 -6.33
N MET A 167 1.09 -14.27 -7.25
CA MET A 167 0.95 -13.90 -8.65
C MET A 167 1.10 -15.13 -9.53
N LEU A 168 0.31 -15.22 -10.59
CA LEU A 168 0.34 -16.35 -11.51
C LEU A 168 0.12 -15.86 -12.95
N TRP A 169 0.83 -16.44 -13.91
CA TRP A 169 0.63 -16.18 -15.33
C TRP A 169 0.47 -17.50 -16.07
N ASP A 170 -0.55 -17.59 -16.92
CA ASP A 170 -0.49 -18.53 -18.04
C ASP A 170 0.41 -17.92 -19.11
N ILE A 171 1.33 -18.71 -19.65
CA ILE A 171 2.25 -18.29 -20.68
C ILE A 171 2.05 -19.19 -21.89
N ASP A 172 1.55 -18.60 -22.97
CA ASP A 172 1.30 -19.25 -24.25
C ASP A 172 2.19 -18.66 -25.34
N GLY A 173 2.31 -19.34 -26.48
CA GLY A 173 2.80 -18.72 -27.72
C GLY A 173 4.29 -18.84 -28.01
N TRP A 174 5.03 -19.70 -27.30
CA TRP A 174 6.44 -20.00 -27.62
C TRP A 174 6.65 -20.71 -28.98
N ASP A 175 5.60 -20.92 -29.76
CA ASP A 175 5.67 -21.46 -31.11
C ASP A 175 4.38 -21.12 -31.88
N ILE A 176 4.35 -20.03 -32.70
CA ILE A 176 3.59 -19.97 -33.98
C ILE A 176 4.16 -18.96 -35.01
N ASP A 177 4.74 -17.79 -34.65
CA ASP A 177 5.28 -16.85 -35.69
C ASP A 177 6.62 -16.19 -35.33
N GLY A 178 7.18 -16.54 -34.17
CA GLY A 178 8.47 -16.07 -33.69
C GLY A 178 8.64 -14.56 -33.80
N ARG A 179 7.71 -13.73 -33.29
CA ARG A 179 7.85 -12.26 -33.27
C ARG A 179 7.55 -11.63 -31.91
N ASP A 180 8.28 -10.58 -31.52
CA ASP A 180 8.03 -9.80 -30.29
C ASP A 180 6.86 -8.81 -30.45
N ILE A 181 6.54 -8.09 -29.36
CA ILE A 181 5.56 -6.98 -29.30
C ILE A 181 5.86 -5.85 -30.31
N ASP A 182 7.11 -5.71 -30.75
CA ASP A 182 7.54 -4.72 -31.74
C ASP A 182 7.61 -5.32 -33.16
N GLY A 183 7.19 -6.58 -33.35
CA GLY A 183 7.19 -7.28 -34.63
C GLY A 183 8.55 -7.80 -35.10
N ARG A 184 9.57 -7.86 -34.25
CA ARG A 184 10.90 -8.41 -34.56
C ARG A 184 10.89 -9.93 -34.44
N ASP A 185 11.61 -10.64 -35.31
CA ASP A 185 11.69 -12.10 -35.21
C ASP A 185 12.37 -12.52 -33.88
N VAL A 186 11.64 -13.18 -33.00
CA VAL A 186 12.12 -13.86 -31.80
C VAL A 186 11.86 -15.35 -31.96
N GLU A 187 12.88 -16.10 -32.37
CA GLU A 187 12.93 -17.53 -32.08
C GLU A 187 13.12 -17.69 -30.56
N GLY A 188 12.02 -17.65 -29.82
CA GLY A 188 12.05 -17.81 -28.38
C GLY A 188 11.50 -19.17 -28.03
N ARG A 189 12.33 -20.04 -27.44
CA ARG A 189 11.89 -21.08 -26.51
C ARG A 189 12.06 -20.52 -25.11
N TRP A 190 11.30 -21.02 -24.13
CA TRP A 190 11.56 -20.70 -22.73
C TRP A 190 13.01 -21.03 -22.39
N ASP A 191 13.79 -20.03 -21.96
CA ASP A 191 15.15 -20.20 -21.51
C ASP A 191 15.18 -20.15 -19.98
N GLN A 192 15.33 -21.33 -19.37
CA GLN A 192 15.31 -21.47 -17.92
C GLN A 192 16.52 -20.80 -17.26
N ASP A 193 17.70 -20.84 -17.90
CA ASP A 193 18.93 -20.29 -17.34
C ASP A 193 18.89 -18.76 -17.37
N ALA A 194 18.39 -18.17 -18.47
CA ALA A 194 18.16 -16.73 -18.55
C ALA A 194 17.10 -16.26 -17.53
N PHE A 195 16.05 -17.06 -17.31
CA PHE A 195 15.02 -16.75 -16.31
C PHE A 195 15.57 -16.81 -14.88
N ASP A 196 16.34 -17.85 -14.53
CA ASP A 196 16.96 -17.96 -13.21
C ASP A 196 18.01 -16.85 -12.98
N ALA A 197 18.75 -16.44 -14.02
CA ALA A 197 19.65 -15.29 -13.95
C ALA A 197 18.87 -13.97 -13.72
N ALA A 198 17.74 -13.79 -14.39
CA ALA A 198 16.88 -12.62 -14.23
C ALA A 198 16.27 -12.54 -12.82
N LEU A 199 15.87 -13.67 -12.24
CA LEU A 199 15.45 -13.75 -10.83
C LEU A 199 16.58 -13.31 -9.89
N GLY A 200 17.82 -13.74 -10.17
CA GLY A 200 19.01 -13.31 -9.43
C GLY A 200 19.23 -11.79 -9.49
N ASP A 201 19.05 -11.17 -10.66
CA ASP A 201 19.19 -9.72 -10.84
C ASP A 201 18.15 -8.95 -10.04
N VAL A 202 16.88 -9.33 -10.16
CA VAL A 202 15.77 -8.69 -9.43
C VAL A 202 15.94 -8.89 -7.92
N HIS A 203 16.37 -10.07 -7.49
CA HIS A 203 16.68 -10.35 -6.09
C HIS A 203 17.77 -9.42 -5.55
N ALA A 204 18.87 -9.25 -6.28
CA ALA A 204 19.98 -8.39 -5.88
C ALA A 204 19.58 -6.91 -5.89
N ARG A 205 18.74 -6.50 -6.86
CA ARG A 205 18.28 -5.12 -7.05
C ARG A 205 17.41 -4.61 -5.90
N HIS A 206 16.50 -5.43 -5.37
CA HIS A 206 15.56 -5.03 -4.32
C HIS A 206 15.98 -5.55 -2.95
N GLN A 207 16.49 -4.66 -2.10
CA GLN A 207 16.96 -5.04 -0.75
C GLN A 207 15.89 -5.71 0.11
N ALA A 208 14.60 -5.38 -0.06
CA ALA A 208 13.52 -6.06 0.64
C ALA A 208 13.44 -7.56 0.27
N LEU A 209 13.67 -7.91 -1.00
CA LEU A 209 13.62 -9.31 -1.47
C LEU A 209 14.86 -10.12 -1.06
N ASN A 210 16.01 -9.47 -0.85
CA ASN A 210 17.25 -10.11 -0.41
C ASN A 210 17.57 -9.95 1.08
N SER A 211 16.60 -9.51 1.87
CA SER A 211 16.72 -9.43 3.32
C SER A 211 16.20 -10.71 3.98
N VAL A 212 16.87 -11.12 5.06
CA VAL A 212 16.21 -11.95 6.10
C VAL A 212 15.65 -11.05 7.18
N TYR A 213 14.59 -11.49 7.84
CA TYR A 213 13.85 -10.76 8.86
C TYR A 213 13.77 -11.62 10.11
N ARG A 214 14.25 -11.08 11.23
CA ARG A 214 14.44 -11.84 12.46
C ARG A 214 13.94 -11.07 13.66
N LEU A 215 13.54 -11.80 14.68
CA LEU A 215 13.36 -11.27 16.02
C LEU A 215 14.62 -11.61 16.82
N ASP A 216 15.55 -10.66 16.91
CA ASP A 216 16.69 -10.78 17.81
C ASP A 216 16.29 -10.14 19.16
N GLU A 217 17.04 -9.18 19.71
CA GLU A 217 16.54 -8.36 20.84
C GLU A 217 15.37 -7.47 20.39
N GLU A 218 15.48 -6.94 19.17
CA GLU A 218 14.43 -6.19 18.48
C GLU A 218 14.17 -6.81 17.10
N PRO A 219 13.01 -6.52 16.47
CA PRO A 219 12.73 -6.92 15.10
C PRO A 219 13.68 -6.24 14.12
N VAL A 220 14.52 -7.02 13.43
CA VAL A 220 15.53 -6.51 12.48
C VAL A 220 15.45 -7.16 11.10
N ALA A 221 15.87 -6.40 10.08
CA ALA A 221 16.13 -6.89 8.73
C ALA A 221 17.62 -6.83 8.44
N LEU A 222 18.12 -7.85 7.75
CA LEU A 222 19.52 -7.98 7.35
C LEU A 222 19.59 -8.04 5.82
N PRO A 223 19.77 -6.91 5.13
CA PRO A 223 19.84 -6.88 3.66
C PRO A 223 21.01 -7.66 3.09
N GLY A 224 20.81 -8.26 1.92
CA GLY A 224 21.81 -9.07 1.21
C GLY A 224 22.15 -10.41 1.87
N ARG A 225 21.31 -10.89 2.79
CA ARG A 225 21.51 -12.16 3.52
C ARG A 225 20.64 -13.30 3.03
N ALA A 226 19.47 -13.00 2.47
CA ALA A 226 18.61 -14.04 1.93
C ALA A 226 19.23 -14.60 0.64
N PRO A 227 19.15 -15.91 0.40
CA PRO A 227 19.56 -16.49 -0.88
C PRO A 227 18.56 -16.11 -1.99
N ALA A 228 19.04 -16.02 -3.23
CA ALA A 228 18.16 -15.87 -4.37
C ALA A 228 17.24 -17.10 -4.50
N PRO A 229 15.95 -16.92 -4.86
CA PRO A 229 15.06 -18.04 -5.08
C PRO A 229 15.52 -18.83 -6.32
N ARG A 230 15.35 -20.15 -6.27
CA ARG A 230 15.49 -21.02 -7.44
C ARG A 230 14.10 -21.35 -7.97
N THR A 231 13.97 -21.45 -9.30
CA THR A 231 12.72 -21.91 -9.90
C THR A 231 12.45 -23.37 -9.53
N VAL A 232 11.29 -23.63 -8.93
CA VAL A 232 10.79 -25.00 -8.70
C VAL A 232 10.12 -25.50 -9.98
N ALA A 233 10.76 -26.44 -10.66
CA ALA A 233 10.22 -27.08 -11.86
C ALA A 233 9.28 -28.24 -11.48
N LEU A 234 7.99 -28.11 -11.78
CA LEU A 234 6.96 -29.10 -11.47
C LEU A 234 6.73 -30.13 -12.59
N GLY A 235 7.46 -30.01 -13.70
CA GLY A 235 7.29 -30.82 -14.90
C GLY A 235 6.05 -30.48 -15.71
N ASP A 236 5.72 -31.34 -16.67
CA ASP A 236 4.55 -31.17 -17.54
C ASP A 236 3.31 -31.81 -16.93
N LEU A 237 2.24 -31.02 -16.77
CA LEU A 237 0.95 -31.47 -16.24
C LEU A 237 -0.11 -31.54 -17.34
N PRO A 238 -1.09 -32.47 -17.25
CA PRO A 238 -1.96 -32.80 -18.38
C PRO A 238 -2.89 -31.66 -18.82
N THR A 239 -3.18 -30.70 -17.95
CA THR A 239 -4.07 -29.56 -18.24
C THR A 239 -3.55 -28.28 -17.58
N ALA A 240 -3.96 -27.12 -18.12
CA ALA A 240 -3.71 -25.82 -17.51
C ALA A 240 -4.22 -25.74 -16.06
N ASP A 241 -5.39 -26.31 -15.77
CA ASP A 241 -5.94 -26.29 -14.41
C ASP A 241 -5.13 -27.15 -13.44
N ALA A 242 -4.62 -28.31 -13.89
CA ALA A 242 -3.71 -29.13 -13.10
C ALA A 242 -2.39 -28.39 -12.83
N ALA A 243 -1.81 -27.74 -13.85
CA ALA A 243 -0.63 -26.88 -13.73
C ALA A 243 -0.85 -25.74 -12.73
N ARG A 244 -1.93 -24.97 -12.86
CA ARG A 244 -2.29 -23.88 -11.94
C ARG A 244 -2.48 -24.37 -10.50
N ALA A 245 -3.12 -25.53 -10.32
CA ALA A 245 -3.32 -26.11 -9.00
C ALA A 245 -2.00 -26.56 -8.35
N ALA A 246 -1.12 -27.21 -9.11
CA ALA A 246 0.19 -27.65 -8.62
C ALA A 246 1.10 -26.45 -8.29
N VAL A 247 1.14 -25.44 -9.16
CA VAL A 247 1.88 -24.20 -8.88
C VAL A 247 1.34 -23.54 -7.61
N ARG A 248 0.02 -23.37 -7.44
CA ARG A 248 -0.55 -22.83 -6.19
C ARG A 248 -0.17 -23.64 -4.96
N ALA A 249 -0.18 -24.97 -5.06
CA ALA A 249 0.17 -25.84 -3.94
C ALA A 249 1.64 -25.67 -3.51
N GLU A 250 2.55 -25.49 -4.47
CA GLU A 250 3.96 -25.19 -4.23
C GLU A 250 4.14 -23.79 -3.60
N LEU A 251 3.46 -22.78 -4.16
CA LEU A 251 3.53 -21.41 -3.64
C LEU A 251 2.90 -21.25 -2.23
N SER A 252 2.06 -22.20 -1.81
CA SER A 252 1.44 -22.20 -0.48
C SER A 252 2.34 -22.82 0.62
N GLN A 253 3.47 -23.43 0.24
CA GLN A 253 4.44 -23.94 1.21
C GLN A 253 5.05 -22.80 2.02
N ALA A 254 5.39 -23.07 3.29
CA ALA A 254 5.95 -22.05 4.18
C ALA A 254 7.21 -21.40 3.59
N LEU A 255 7.33 -20.08 3.73
CA LEU A 255 8.55 -19.31 3.54
C LEU A 255 9.26 -19.19 4.88
N ASP A 256 10.59 -19.21 4.86
CA ASP A 256 11.43 -18.99 6.03
C ASP A 256 11.98 -17.58 5.95
N LEU A 257 11.48 -16.68 6.81
CA LEU A 257 11.91 -15.29 6.84
C LEU A 257 13.26 -15.10 7.53
N GLU A 258 13.66 -16.03 8.41
CA GLU A 258 14.85 -15.87 9.26
C GLU A 258 16.13 -16.30 8.55
N THR A 259 16.04 -17.32 7.68
CA THR A 259 17.21 -17.87 6.98
C THR A 259 17.00 -18.08 5.48
N GLY A 260 15.76 -18.14 5.03
CA GLY A 260 15.39 -18.48 3.66
C GLY A 260 15.05 -17.27 2.79
N PRO A 261 14.67 -17.51 1.52
CA PRO A 261 14.14 -16.47 0.67
C PRO A 261 12.73 -16.09 1.13
N VAL A 262 12.44 -14.79 1.13
CA VAL A 262 11.10 -14.24 1.41
C VAL A 262 10.14 -14.35 0.22
N TRP A 263 10.55 -15.08 -0.81
CA TRP A 263 9.79 -15.32 -2.02
C TRP A 263 10.19 -16.63 -2.69
N ARG A 264 9.28 -17.20 -3.47
CA ARG A 264 9.47 -18.45 -4.19
C ARG A 264 8.87 -18.35 -5.59
N VAL A 265 9.46 -19.08 -6.53
CA VAL A 265 9.03 -19.17 -7.92
C VAL A 265 8.81 -20.64 -8.28
N ALA A 266 7.73 -20.92 -9.00
CA ALA A 266 7.42 -22.25 -9.49
C ALA A 266 6.91 -22.19 -10.93
N VAL A 267 7.29 -23.19 -11.73
CA VAL A 267 6.90 -23.31 -13.15
C VAL A 267 6.41 -24.73 -13.41
N ALA A 268 5.26 -24.83 -14.07
CA ALA A 268 4.73 -26.08 -14.63
C ALA A 268 4.55 -25.96 -16.14
N GLY A 269 4.88 -27.00 -16.90
CA GLY A 269 4.56 -27.09 -18.32
C GLY A 269 3.18 -27.68 -18.55
N ILE A 270 2.62 -27.43 -19.74
CA ILE A 270 1.40 -28.08 -20.25
C ILE A 270 1.60 -28.55 -21.70
N PRO A 271 0.81 -29.55 -22.17
CA PRO A 271 0.87 -29.99 -23.56
C PRO A 271 0.73 -28.84 -24.56
N GLY A 272 1.52 -28.87 -25.63
CA GLY A 272 1.52 -27.80 -26.65
C GLY A 272 2.47 -26.63 -26.36
N GLY A 273 3.37 -26.76 -25.38
CA GLY A 273 4.45 -25.77 -25.14
C GLY A 273 4.05 -24.58 -24.25
N GLY A 274 2.82 -24.57 -23.74
CA GLY A 274 2.38 -23.59 -22.75
C GLY A 274 3.00 -23.84 -21.37
N ARG A 275 2.98 -22.82 -20.52
CA ARG A 275 3.50 -22.87 -19.15
C ARG A 275 2.59 -22.13 -18.18
N VAL A 276 2.67 -22.51 -16.91
CA VAL A 276 2.14 -21.72 -15.79
C VAL A 276 3.32 -21.30 -14.93
N LEU A 277 3.54 -20.00 -14.83
CA LEU A 277 4.52 -19.39 -13.94
C LEU A 277 3.80 -18.85 -12.71
N GLY A 278 4.37 -19.10 -11.54
CA GLY A 278 3.86 -18.57 -10.29
C GLY A 278 4.95 -17.99 -9.41
N LEU A 279 4.62 -16.90 -8.74
CA LEU A 279 5.47 -16.24 -7.76
C LEU A 279 4.67 -16.05 -6.46
N VAL A 280 5.36 -16.24 -5.34
CA VAL A 280 4.86 -15.84 -4.03
C VAL A 280 5.89 -14.97 -3.35
N VAL A 281 5.46 -13.87 -2.75
CA VAL A 281 6.30 -13.02 -1.90
C VAL A 281 5.59 -12.81 -0.56
N HIS A 282 6.35 -12.83 0.53
CA HIS A 282 5.81 -12.49 1.83
C HIS A 282 5.60 -10.96 1.95
N HIS A 283 4.46 -10.56 2.50
CA HIS A 283 4.02 -9.15 2.59
C HIS A 283 4.98 -8.27 3.42
N ILE A 284 5.88 -8.87 4.21
CA ILE A 284 6.98 -8.16 4.91
C ILE A 284 7.94 -7.44 3.94
N ALA A 285 8.06 -7.94 2.71
CA ALA A 285 8.94 -7.46 1.67
C ALA A 285 8.18 -7.00 0.41
N PHE A 286 6.85 -6.92 0.47
CA PHE A 286 6.01 -6.79 -0.72
C PHE A 286 4.70 -6.06 -0.42
N ASP A 287 4.05 -5.55 -1.45
CA ASP A 287 2.69 -5.00 -1.40
C ASP A 287 2.05 -5.05 -2.80
N GLY A 288 0.77 -4.68 -2.91
CA GLY A 288 0.05 -4.73 -4.18
C GLY A 288 0.68 -3.87 -5.28
N TRP A 289 1.30 -2.73 -4.93
CA TRP A 289 2.01 -1.90 -5.91
C TRP A 289 3.30 -2.59 -6.40
N SER A 290 3.98 -3.33 -5.51
CA SER A 290 5.17 -4.10 -5.85
C SER A 290 4.90 -5.16 -6.93
N GLU A 291 3.65 -5.60 -7.13
CA GLU A 291 3.30 -6.56 -8.19
C GLU A 291 3.71 -6.05 -9.57
N ALA A 292 3.32 -4.82 -9.92
CA ALA A 292 3.62 -4.23 -11.21
C ALA A 292 5.12 -3.94 -11.37
N VAL A 293 5.77 -3.43 -10.31
CA VAL A 293 7.22 -3.16 -10.30
C VAL A 293 8.01 -4.46 -10.49
N LEU A 294 7.65 -5.52 -9.77
CA LEU A 294 8.32 -6.82 -9.85
C LEU A 294 8.15 -7.45 -11.24
N ALA A 295 6.94 -7.41 -11.80
CA ALA A 295 6.68 -7.96 -13.12
C ALA A 295 7.45 -7.21 -14.22
N ASP A 296 7.52 -5.88 -14.13
CA ASP A 296 8.26 -5.07 -15.09
C ASP A 296 9.77 -5.29 -14.99
N ASP A 297 10.34 -5.26 -13.78
CA ASP A 297 11.77 -5.52 -13.55
C ASP A 297 12.16 -6.94 -13.99
N LEU A 298 11.32 -7.95 -13.72
CA LEU A 298 11.55 -9.32 -14.19
C LEU A 298 11.49 -9.42 -15.72
N SER A 299 10.59 -8.68 -16.36
CA SER A 299 10.50 -8.62 -17.82
C SER A 299 11.76 -8.01 -18.44
N GLN A 300 12.25 -6.91 -17.85
CA GLN A 300 13.47 -6.24 -18.30
C GLN A 300 14.71 -7.10 -18.07
N ALA A 301 14.82 -7.72 -16.90
CA ALA A 301 15.93 -8.60 -16.54
C ALA A 301 15.98 -9.83 -17.45
N TYR A 302 14.84 -10.48 -17.69
CA TYR A 302 14.78 -11.64 -18.59
C TYR A 302 15.20 -11.27 -20.02
N ARG A 303 14.71 -10.15 -20.57
CA ARG A 303 15.13 -9.66 -21.89
C ARG A 303 16.64 -9.39 -21.94
N ALA A 304 17.21 -8.73 -20.93
CA ALA A 304 18.64 -8.47 -20.89
C ALA A 304 19.45 -9.77 -20.87
N ARG A 305 19.02 -10.76 -20.06
CA ARG A 305 19.69 -12.05 -19.93
C ARG A 305 19.60 -12.93 -21.18
N LEU A 306 18.51 -12.85 -21.94
CA LEU A 306 18.41 -13.49 -23.27
C LEU A 306 19.45 -12.96 -24.27
N GLU A 307 19.92 -11.73 -24.07
CA GLU A 307 20.94 -11.09 -24.91
C GLU A 307 22.34 -11.14 -24.28
N ASP A 308 22.54 -11.97 -23.24
CA ASP A 308 23.78 -12.05 -22.44
C ASP A 308 24.21 -10.69 -21.83
N ARG A 309 23.26 -9.80 -21.56
CA ARG A 309 23.47 -8.51 -20.91
C ARG A 309 23.00 -8.54 -19.45
N ALA A 310 23.63 -7.70 -18.61
CA ALA A 310 23.12 -7.44 -17.27
C ALA A 310 21.91 -6.50 -17.32
N LEU A 311 21.05 -6.58 -16.30
CA LEU A 311 20.03 -5.56 -16.04
C LEU A 311 20.68 -4.20 -15.81
N ASP A 312 19.99 -3.12 -16.17
CA ASP A 312 20.42 -1.74 -15.88
C ASP A 312 20.71 -1.57 -14.38
N ASP A 313 21.86 -1.00 -14.05
CA ASP A 313 22.39 -0.89 -12.68
C ASP A 313 21.93 0.38 -11.95
N ARG A 314 21.03 1.18 -12.55
CA ARG A 314 20.46 2.37 -11.91
C ARG A 314 20.10 2.08 -10.46
N ALA A 315 20.83 2.75 -9.57
CA ALA A 315 20.71 2.57 -8.14
C ALA A 315 19.28 2.87 -7.69
N LEU A 316 18.69 1.92 -6.95
CA LEU A 316 17.46 2.15 -6.21
C LEU A 316 17.80 2.64 -4.80
N PRO A 317 16.94 3.46 -4.17
CA PRO A 317 17.06 3.80 -2.76
C PRO A 317 17.16 2.53 -1.91
N GLY A 318 18.08 2.54 -0.94
CA GLY A 318 18.29 1.40 -0.04
C GLY A 318 17.14 1.24 0.96
N LEU A 319 16.99 0.03 1.52
CA LEU A 319 15.93 -0.27 2.51
C LEU A 319 16.05 0.63 3.75
N ALA A 320 17.27 0.92 4.18
CA ALA A 320 17.55 1.83 5.30
C ALA A 320 17.05 3.26 5.04
N GLU A 321 17.23 3.75 3.81
CA GLU A 321 16.79 5.09 3.40
C GLU A 321 15.27 5.16 3.36
N GLN A 322 14.64 4.18 2.70
CA GLN A 322 13.18 4.07 2.60
C GLN A 322 12.50 4.04 3.98
N TRP A 323 12.99 3.20 4.89
CA TRP A 323 12.43 3.11 6.26
C TRP A 323 12.72 4.33 7.11
N SER A 324 13.87 4.98 6.93
CA SER A 324 14.16 6.24 7.61
C SER A 324 13.23 7.35 7.13
N ALA A 325 12.92 7.42 5.83
CA ALA A 325 11.93 8.35 5.28
C ALA A 325 10.52 8.09 5.86
N ARG A 326 10.10 6.83 5.94
CA ARG A 326 8.84 6.43 6.59
C ARG A 326 8.78 6.85 8.06
N ARG A 327 9.83 6.58 8.85
CA ARG A 327 9.89 7.00 10.26
C ARG A 327 9.80 8.51 10.43
N ARG A 328 10.46 9.29 9.57
CA ARG A 328 10.35 10.76 9.58
C ARG A 328 8.93 11.23 9.29
N ARG A 329 8.23 10.62 8.32
CA ARG A 329 6.81 10.92 8.04
C ARG A 329 5.92 10.61 9.23
N ALA A 330 6.07 9.44 9.83
CA ALA A 330 5.31 9.06 11.03
C ALA A 330 5.55 10.02 12.20
N GLN A 331 6.80 10.44 12.44
CA GLN A 331 7.09 11.41 13.49
C GLN A 331 6.43 12.76 13.21
N ARG A 332 6.51 13.27 11.96
CA ARG A 332 5.83 14.51 11.57
C ARG A 332 4.32 14.44 11.76
N ALA A 333 3.69 13.32 11.42
CA ALA A 333 2.26 13.11 11.64
C ALA A 333 1.88 13.22 13.13
N VAL A 334 2.71 12.64 14.01
CA VAL A 334 2.56 12.77 15.47
C VAL A 334 2.75 14.21 15.92
N ASP A 335 3.81 14.88 15.46
CA ASP A 335 4.12 16.27 15.84
C ASP A 335 3.01 17.24 15.41
N GLN A 336 2.35 16.98 14.27
CA GLN A 336 1.18 17.72 13.78
C GLN A 336 -0.13 17.37 14.53
N GLY A 337 -0.08 16.55 15.57
CA GLY A 337 -1.24 16.13 16.38
C GLY A 337 -2.21 15.21 15.65
N GLN A 338 -1.81 14.58 14.54
CA GLN A 338 -2.69 13.70 13.77
C GLN A 338 -3.07 12.45 14.59
N LEU A 339 -2.13 11.90 15.36
CA LEU A 339 -2.37 10.74 16.22
C LEU A 339 -3.50 11.00 17.22
N ASP A 340 -3.46 12.12 17.95
CA ASP A 340 -4.47 12.46 18.97
C ASP A 340 -5.84 12.73 18.34
N ARG A 341 -5.88 13.45 17.21
CA ARG A 341 -7.13 13.68 16.46
C ARG A 341 -7.76 12.38 15.99
N ARG A 342 -6.96 11.48 15.40
CA ARG A 342 -7.44 10.16 14.95
C ARG A 342 -7.86 9.28 16.11
N ALA A 343 -7.13 9.32 17.22
CA ALA A 343 -7.48 8.55 18.40
C ALA A 343 -8.83 9.00 18.98
N ALA A 344 -9.08 10.30 19.04
CA ALA A 344 -10.37 10.86 19.45
C ALA A 344 -11.52 10.44 18.51
N ALA A 345 -11.31 10.50 17.19
CA ALA A 345 -12.32 10.09 16.20
C ALA A 345 -12.70 8.60 16.29
N LEU A 346 -11.75 7.75 16.69
CA LEU A 346 -11.94 6.30 16.80
C LEU A 346 -12.32 5.84 18.23
N ALA A 347 -12.31 6.74 19.21
CA ALA A 347 -12.60 6.39 20.60
C ALA A 347 -14.03 5.84 20.75
N GLY A 348 -14.16 4.68 21.38
CA GLY A 348 -15.46 4.04 21.59
C GLY A 348 -16.06 3.37 20.35
N THR A 349 -15.31 3.22 19.26
CA THR A 349 -15.77 2.48 18.08
C THR A 349 -16.12 1.03 18.48
N PRO A 350 -17.36 0.57 18.23
CA PRO A 350 -17.76 -0.78 18.59
C PRO A 350 -17.16 -1.81 17.62
N ASN A 351 -16.83 -2.98 18.16
CA ASN A 351 -16.44 -4.14 17.36
C ASN A 351 -17.66 -4.77 16.68
N LEU A 352 -17.49 -5.29 15.47
CA LEU A 352 -18.52 -6.12 14.85
C LEU A 352 -18.71 -7.41 15.67
N PRO A 353 -19.96 -7.88 15.89
CA PRO A 353 -20.29 -8.97 16.82
C PRO A 353 -19.95 -10.37 16.26
N TRP A 354 -19.05 -10.44 15.30
CA TRP A 354 -18.59 -11.70 14.71
C TRP A 354 -17.96 -12.62 15.75
N SER A 355 -18.05 -13.91 15.47
CA SER A 355 -17.36 -14.92 16.26
C SER A 355 -15.87 -14.88 15.92
N SER A 356 -14.99 -14.86 16.93
CA SER A 356 -13.64 -15.36 16.68
C SER A 356 -13.80 -16.87 16.53
N ALA A 357 -13.96 -17.38 15.31
CA ALA A 357 -13.65 -18.78 15.08
C ALA A 357 -12.19 -18.93 15.51
N ALA A 358 -11.98 -19.55 16.65
CA ALA A 358 -10.75 -19.50 17.39
C ALA A 358 -9.57 -19.91 16.48
N ALA A 359 -8.51 -19.10 16.48
CA ALA A 359 -7.16 -19.65 16.30
C ALA A 359 -7.07 -20.88 17.22
N PRO A 360 -6.56 -22.03 16.76
CA PRO A 360 -6.76 -23.32 17.41
C PRO A 360 -6.41 -23.27 18.90
N GLN A 361 -7.44 -23.14 19.74
CA GLN A 361 -7.32 -23.23 21.19
C GLN A 361 -7.24 -24.71 21.55
N SER A 362 -6.07 -25.32 21.38
CA SER A 362 -5.67 -26.47 22.20
C SER A 362 -4.19 -26.75 22.07
N ARG A 363 -3.48 -26.47 23.16
CA ARG A 363 -2.19 -27.08 23.51
C ARG A 363 -2.42 -28.55 23.88
N THR A 364 -2.74 -29.38 22.91
CA THR A 364 -2.63 -30.84 23.00
C THR A 364 -2.31 -31.37 21.61
N PRO A 365 -1.13 -31.99 21.39
CA PRO A 365 -0.80 -32.57 20.10
C PRO A 365 -1.62 -33.85 19.93
N GLN A 366 -2.82 -33.73 19.40
CA GLN A 366 -3.54 -34.87 18.86
C GLN A 366 -3.09 -35.04 17.40
N PRO A 367 -2.58 -36.22 16.99
CA PRO A 367 -2.16 -36.45 15.62
C PRO A 367 -3.41 -36.61 14.75
N ARG A 368 -4.00 -35.48 14.33
CA ARG A 368 -4.85 -35.44 13.14
C ARG A 368 -3.95 -35.14 11.96
N ALA A 369 -4.13 -35.89 10.87
CA ALA A 369 -3.52 -35.57 9.59
C ALA A 369 -3.74 -34.07 9.29
N PRO A 370 -2.73 -33.34 8.78
CA PRO A 370 -2.86 -31.91 8.51
C PRO A 370 -3.91 -31.72 7.41
N GLN A 371 -5.16 -31.47 7.82
CA GLN A 371 -6.14 -30.86 6.95
C GLN A 371 -5.83 -29.37 7.01
N SER A 372 -5.34 -28.80 5.90
CA SER A 372 -5.25 -27.35 5.78
C SER A 372 -6.62 -26.76 6.14
N PRO A 373 -6.69 -25.71 6.97
CA PRO A 373 -7.95 -25.04 7.23
C PRO A 373 -8.57 -24.63 5.89
N PRO A 374 -9.91 -24.71 5.74
CA PRO A 374 -10.55 -24.27 4.52
C PRO A 374 -10.17 -22.81 4.25
N GLY A 375 -9.72 -22.54 3.02
CA GLY A 375 -9.36 -21.19 2.59
C GLY A 375 -10.56 -20.23 2.67
N PRO A 376 -10.34 -18.93 2.42
CA PRO A 376 -11.42 -17.94 2.42
C PRO A 376 -12.55 -18.32 1.46
N VAL A 377 -13.80 -18.09 1.87
CA VAL A 377 -14.95 -18.20 0.97
C VAL A 377 -15.08 -16.90 0.20
N ARG A 378 -15.24 -17.02 -1.12
CA ARG A 378 -15.27 -15.90 -2.05
C ARG A 378 -16.58 -15.83 -2.81
N GLN A 379 -17.20 -14.66 -2.84
CA GLN A 379 -18.35 -14.33 -3.69
C GLN A 379 -17.95 -13.21 -4.66
N GLU A 380 -18.31 -13.33 -5.93
CA GLU A 380 -18.05 -12.32 -6.96
C GLU A 380 -19.36 -11.83 -7.59
N HIS A 381 -19.48 -10.52 -7.73
CA HIS A 381 -20.64 -9.87 -8.33
C HIS A 381 -20.19 -8.79 -9.31
N ARG A 382 -20.85 -8.71 -10.47
CA ARG A 382 -20.53 -7.71 -11.49
C ARG A 382 -21.19 -6.38 -11.18
N LEU A 383 -20.43 -5.31 -11.39
CA LEU A 383 -20.89 -3.93 -11.52
C LEU A 383 -20.71 -3.54 -12.98
N SER A 384 -21.79 -3.11 -13.62
CA SER A 384 -21.75 -2.66 -15.01
C SER A 384 -21.05 -1.31 -15.14
N ALA A 385 -20.65 -0.95 -16.37
CA ALA A 385 -20.15 0.41 -16.64
C ALA A 385 -21.18 1.50 -16.28
N ALA A 386 -22.48 1.21 -16.44
CA ALA A 386 -23.55 2.13 -16.04
C ALA A 386 -23.65 2.30 -14.51
N ASP A 387 -23.37 1.24 -13.74
CA ASP A 387 -23.29 1.32 -12.28
C ASP A 387 -22.15 2.23 -11.84
N LEU A 388 -20.96 2.05 -12.42
CA LEU A 388 -19.82 2.90 -12.10
C LEU A 388 -20.04 4.35 -12.56
N ALA A 389 -20.61 4.57 -13.74
CA ALA A 389 -20.93 5.92 -14.21
C ALA A 389 -21.91 6.65 -13.29
N ALA A 390 -22.86 5.94 -12.68
CA ALA A 390 -23.78 6.54 -11.70
C ALA A 390 -23.09 6.86 -10.37
N VAL A 391 -22.20 6.00 -9.91
CA VAL A 391 -21.31 6.28 -8.77
C VAL A 391 -20.45 7.51 -9.04
N ASP A 392 -19.90 7.64 -10.24
CA ASP A 392 -19.07 8.79 -10.64
C ASP A 392 -19.89 10.07 -10.78
N GLY A 393 -21.10 9.97 -11.34
CA GLY A 393 -22.04 11.09 -11.41
C GLY A 393 -22.38 11.62 -10.02
N LEU A 394 -22.60 10.73 -9.05
CA LEU A 394 -22.81 11.10 -7.66
C LEU A 394 -21.58 11.74 -7.04
N ALA A 395 -20.41 11.13 -7.25
CA ALA A 395 -19.14 11.64 -6.75
C ALA A 395 -18.87 13.06 -7.29
N SER A 396 -19.09 13.27 -8.58
CA SER A 396 -18.97 14.57 -9.24
C SER A 396 -19.97 15.59 -8.69
N THR A 397 -21.23 15.20 -8.48
CA THR A 397 -22.28 16.11 -8.00
C THR A 397 -21.97 16.63 -6.60
N TYR A 398 -21.44 15.78 -5.73
CA TYR A 398 -21.10 16.16 -4.35
C TYR A 398 -19.65 16.62 -4.17
N GLY A 399 -18.86 16.66 -5.25
CA GLY A 399 -17.45 17.06 -5.18
C GLY A 399 -16.59 16.11 -4.34
N VAL A 400 -16.90 14.83 -4.32
CA VAL A 400 -16.19 13.78 -3.58
C VAL A 400 -15.58 12.74 -4.53
N THR A 401 -14.84 11.76 -4.00
CA THR A 401 -14.23 10.70 -4.81
C THR A 401 -15.18 9.51 -5.02
N ARG A 402 -14.97 8.76 -6.11
CA ARG A 402 -15.61 7.43 -6.32
C ARG A 402 -15.43 6.53 -5.10
N PHE A 403 -14.24 6.54 -4.51
CA PHE A 403 -13.95 5.77 -3.30
C PHE A 403 -14.88 6.13 -2.14
N ALA A 404 -15.08 7.43 -1.87
CA ALA A 404 -15.95 7.88 -0.79
C ALA A 404 -17.41 7.41 -1.00
N VAL A 405 -17.92 7.50 -2.23
CA VAL A 405 -19.26 6.99 -2.58
C VAL A 405 -19.35 5.48 -2.35
N LEU A 406 -18.41 4.70 -2.90
CA LEU A 406 -18.41 3.24 -2.73
C LEU A 406 -18.22 2.80 -1.27
N LEU A 407 -17.42 3.54 -0.49
CA LEU A 407 -17.26 3.31 0.95
C LEU A 407 -18.55 3.61 1.71
N ALA A 408 -19.29 4.64 1.31
CA ALA A 408 -20.57 4.98 1.91
C ALA A 408 -21.64 3.92 1.57
N VAL A 409 -21.68 3.46 0.31
CA VAL A 409 -22.47 2.30 -0.13
C VAL A 409 -22.12 1.05 0.68
N TYR A 410 -20.83 0.76 0.83
CA TYR A 410 -20.35 -0.38 1.62
C TYR A 410 -20.78 -0.28 3.09
N GLY A 411 -20.61 0.89 3.72
CA GLY A 411 -21.01 1.14 5.09
C GLY A 411 -22.51 0.89 5.31
N ALA A 412 -23.35 1.47 4.46
CA ALA A 412 -24.79 1.27 4.51
C ALA A 412 -25.21 -0.20 4.28
N ALA A 413 -24.59 -0.87 3.30
CA ALA A 413 -24.85 -2.27 3.00
C ALA A 413 -24.45 -3.20 4.16
N LEU A 414 -23.32 -2.94 4.81
CA LEU A 414 -22.86 -3.72 5.95
C LEU A 414 -23.72 -3.44 7.20
N THR A 415 -24.17 -2.20 7.42
CA THR A 415 -25.14 -1.87 8.46
C THR A 415 -26.47 -2.60 8.25
N GLU A 416 -26.99 -2.68 7.03
CA GLU A 416 -28.20 -3.46 6.73
C GLU A 416 -27.98 -4.96 6.95
N ALA A 417 -26.84 -5.49 6.48
CA ALA A 417 -26.54 -6.91 6.61
C ALA A 417 -26.33 -7.37 8.06
N THR A 418 -25.86 -6.48 8.94
CA THR A 418 -25.48 -6.84 10.33
C THR A 418 -26.40 -6.27 11.40
N GLY A 419 -27.20 -5.25 11.08
CA GLY A 419 -27.96 -4.45 12.05
C GLY A 419 -27.09 -3.51 12.90
N VAL A 420 -25.76 -3.53 12.72
CA VAL A 420 -24.82 -2.69 13.48
C VAL A 420 -24.73 -1.32 12.83
N GLY A 421 -25.11 -0.28 13.59
CA GLY A 421 -25.22 1.09 13.08
C GLY A 421 -23.91 1.84 12.95
N GLU A 422 -22.83 1.34 13.56
CA GLU A 422 -21.52 1.99 13.57
C GLU A 422 -20.40 0.96 13.74
N PHE A 423 -19.26 1.13 13.07
CA PHE A 423 -18.10 0.24 13.17
C PHE A 423 -16.85 0.86 12.53
N GLY A 424 -15.69 0.30 12.84
CA GLY A 424 -14.43 0.62 12.15
C GLY A 424 -14.28 -0.18 10.86
N VAL A 425 -13.78 0.47 9.81
CA VAL A 425 -13.42 -0.12 8.52
C VAL A 425 -11.93 0.12 8.28
N GLY A 426 -11.18 -0.96 8.06
CA GLY A 426 -9.82 -0.86 7.59
C GLY A 426 -9.80 -0.49 6.11
N VAL A 427 -9.05 0.54 5.74
CA VAL A 427 -8.84 0.96 4.36
C VAL A 427 -7.35 0.90 4.06
N PRO A 428 -6.90 0.00 3.17
CA PRO A 428 -5.50 -0.07 2.77
C PRO A 428 -5.10 1.20 2.02
N VAL A 429 -3.90 1.69 2.31
CA VAL A 429 -3.29 2.84 1.64
C VAL A 429 -1.92 2.43 1.11
N ALA A 430 -1.56 2.84 -0.09
CA ALA A 430 -0.32 2.39 -0.74
C ALA A 430 0.95 2.81 0.03
N GLY A 431 0.92 3.95 0.73
CA GLY A 431 2.08 4.48 1.46
C GLY A 431 3.24 4.95 0.55
N ARG A 432 2.97 5.11 -0.75
CA ARG A 432 3.94 5.41 -1.83
C ARG A 432 3.88 6.84 -2.36
N SER A 433 3.64 7.80 -1.47
CA SER A 433 3.72 9.24 -1.80
C SER A 433 5.16 9.69 -2.10
N ASP A 434 6.18 8.95 -1.65
CA ASP A 434 7.58 9.32 -1.80
C ASP A 434 8.21 8.72 -3.07
N PRO A 435 8.90 9.52 -3.93
CA PRO A 435 9.69 9.01 -5.06
C PRO A 435 10.66 7.88 -4.69
N LEU A 436 11.17 7.86 -3.45
CA LEU A 436 12.05 6.82 -2.92
C LEU A 436 11.44 5.41 -2.95
N THR A 437 10.11 5.33 -3.01
CA THR A 437 9.36 4.08 -2.92
C THR A 437 8.72 3.68 -4.24
N ARG A 438 8.63 4.58 -5.23
CA ARG A 438 7.81 4.39 -6.44
C ARG A 438 8.22 3.17 -7.27
N ASN A 439 9.52 2.98 -7.46
CA ASN A 439 10.10 1.94 -8.33
C ASN A 439 10.74 0.81 -7.51
N SER A 440 10.41 0.69 -6.23
CA SER A 440 10.99 -0.30 -5.33
C SER A 440 9.98 -1.39 -4.97
N VAL A 441 10.45 -2.62 -4.87
CA VAL A 441 9.72 -3.72 -4.23
C VAL A 441 9.92 -3.62 -2.71
N GLY A 442 8.83 -3.66 -1.95
CA GLY A 442 8.87 -3.53 -0.50
C GLY A 442 7.48 -3.48 0.14
N CYS A 443 7.44 -3.51 1.48
CA CYS A 443 6.22 -3.35 2.27
C CYS A 443 5.97 -1.87 2.59
N PHE A 444 5.30 -1.15 1.70
CA PHE A 444 4.95 0.26 1.91
C PHE A 444 3.50 0.45 2.32
N VAL A 445 2.64 -0.51 1.99
CA VAL A 445 1.23 -0.49 2.37
C VAL A 445 1.06 -0.17 3.86
N GLY A 446 0.09 0.68 4.14
CA GLY A 446 -0.45 0.92 5.46
C GLY A 446 -1.94 0.64 5.48
N THR A 447 -2.56 0.79 6.65
CA THR A 447 -4.01 0.70 6.79
C THR A 447 -4.49 1.82 7.68
N VAL A 448 -5.39 2.65 7.17
CA VAL A 448 -6.11 3.63 7.97
C VAL A 448 -7.43 3.03 8.46
N CYS A 449 -7.88 3.43 9.63
CA CYS A 449 -9.21 3.04 10.13
C CYS A 449 -10.17 4.21 9.94
N VAL A 450 -11.29 3.96 9.27
CA VAL A 450 -12.40 4.90 9.12
C VAL A 450 -13.57 4.39 9.95
N ARG A 451 -14.07 5.21 10.88
CA ARG A 451 -15.30 4.91 11.62
C ARG A 451 -16.48 5.32 10.75
N LEU A 452 -17.32 4.36 10.41
CA LEU A 452 -18.53 4.59 9.63
C LEU A 452 -19.76 4.43 10.52
N GLY A 453 -20.77 5.26 10.30
CA GLY A 453 -22.07 5.16 10.94
C GLY A 453 -23.16 5.69 10.03
N ALA A 454 -23.62 4.90 9.07
CA ALA A 454 -24.66 5.29 8.13
C ALA A 454 -25.75 4.20 8.07
N ARG A 455 -26.99 4.57 8.39
CA ARG A 455 -28.16 3.70 8.17
C ARG A 455 -28.80 4.09 6.84
N PRO A 456 -28.96 3.16 5.89
CA PRO A 456 -29.75 3.45 4.69
C PRO A 456 -31.20 3.78 5.08
N VAL A 457 -31.81 4.70 4.34
CA VAL A 457 -33.23 5.05 4.48
C VAL A 457 -33.95 4.54 3.23
N ASP A 458 -34.91 3.65 3.41
CA ASP A 458 -35.67 3.00 2.31
C ASP A 458 -34.80 2.37 1.20
N GLY A 459 -33.62 1.87 1.57
CA GLY A 459 -32.67 1.24 0.64
C GLY A 459 -31.89 2.22 -0.25
N THR A 460 -32.00 3.52 0.02
CA THR A 460 -31.24 4.59 -0.66
C THR A 460 -30.13 5.12 0.24
N LEU A 461 -29.12 5.73 -0.38
CA LEU A 461 -28.03 6.38 0.34
C LEU A 461 -28.32 7.88 0.48
N PRO A 462 -28.50 8.40 1.71
CA PRO A 462 -28.68 9.84 1.91
C PRO A 462 -27.43 10.63 1.52
N ALA A 463 -27.61 11.84 0.97
CA ALA A 463 -26.51 12.71 0.55
C ALA A 463 -25.57 13.05 1.70
N GLU A 464 -26.14 13.35 2.87
CA GLU A 464 -25.42 13.62 4.11
C GLU A 464 -24.54 12.45 4.55
N ALA A 465 -24.94 11.21 4.25
CA ALA A 465 -24.14 10.03 4.56
C ALA A 465 -22.91 9.94 3.64
N VAL A 466 -23.05 10.26 2.35
CA VAL A 466 -21.90 10.31 1.41
C VAL A 466 -20.90 11.35 1.87
N LEU A 467 -21.37 12.56 2.18
CA LEU A 467 -20.51 13.67 2.58
C LEU A 467 -19.79 13.39 3.92
N ALA A 468 -20.48 12.85 4.91
CA ALA A 468 -19.87 12.48 6.19
C ALA A 468 -18.82 11.37 6.03
N VAL A 469 -19.07 10.38 5.17
CA VAL A 469 -18.08 9.33 4.86
C VAL A 469 -16.88 9.89 4.09
N ALA A 470 -17.11 10.83 3.17
CA ALA A 470 -16.03 11.50 2.45
C ALA A 470 -15.11 12.29 3.39
N GLU A 471 -15.68 13.05 4.33
CA GLU A 471 -14.93 13.78 5.36
C GLU A 471 -14.13 12.81 6.25
N ALA A 472 -14.78 11.77 6.77
CA ALA A 472 -14.13 10.78 7.63
C ALA A 472 -12.98 10.03 6.91
N ALA A 473 -13.14 9.74 5.62
CA ALA A 473 -12.12 9.12 4.79
C ALA A 473 -10.97 10.10 4.48
N ALA A 474 -11.28 11.35 4.15
CA ALA A 474 -10.27 12.40 3.91
C ALA A 474 -9.40 12.62 5.15
N ASP A 475 -10.02 12.73 6.33
CA ASP A 475 -9.31 12.85 7.60
C ASP A 475 -8.42 11.63 7.90
N ALA A 476 -8.89 10.43 7.53
CA ALA A 476 -8.10 9.21 7.69
C ALA A 476 -6.89 9.18 6.76
N PHE A 477 -7.07 9.57 5.49
CA PHE A 477 -6.00 9.62 4.50
C PHE A 477 -4.97 10.72 4.76
N ALA A 478 -5.41 11.87 5.28
CA ALA A 478 -4.49 12.92 5.73
C ALA A 478 -3.59 12.44 6.87
N ALA A 479 -4.07 11.48 7.67
CA ALA A 479 -3.34 10.85 8.77
C ALA A 479 -2.72 9.48 8.41
N GLN A 480 -2.55 9.16 7.12
CA GLN A 480 -2.05 7.85 6.68
C GLN A 480 -0.64 7.50 7.17
N ASP A 481 0.14 8.51 7.53
CA ASP A 481 1.49 8.34 8.07
C ASP A 481 1.51 7.97 9.56
N VAL A 482 0.38 8.06 10.26
CA VAL A 482 0.25 7.58 11.65
C VAL A 482 0.27 6.04 11.66
N PRO A 483 1.26 5.39 12.31
CA PRO A 483 1.30 3.94 12.36
C PRO A 483 0.07 3.36 13.08
N LEU A 484 -0.58 2.37 12.47
CA LEU A 484 -1.76 1.73 13.06
C LEU A 484 -1.49 1.18 14.47
N ALA A 485 -0.29 0.65 14.72
CA ALA A 485 0.10 0.14 16.03
C ALA A 485 0.09 1.22 17.12
N GLU A 486 0.54 2.43 16.80
CA GLU A 486 0.50 3.59 17.71
C GLU A 486 -0.95 4.03 17.95
N LEU A 487 -1.76 4.08 16.90
CA LEU A 487 -3.17 4.42 17.00
C LEU A 487 -3.93 3.42 17.89
N VAL A 488 -3.69 2.11 17.72
CA VAL A 488 -4.23 1.05 18.59
C VAL A 488 -3.77 1.23 20.03
N ARG A 489 -2.51 1.62 20.26
CA ARG A 489 -1.96 1.85 21.61
C ARG A 489 -2.66 3.01 22.32
N VAL A 490 -2.89 4.12 21.61
CA VAL A 490 -3.54 5.32 22.19
C VAL A 490 -5.05 5.14 22.36
N VAL A 491 -5.75 4.61 21.35
CA VAL A 491 -7.20 4.34 21.44
C VAL A 491 -7.51 3.29 22.51
N ASN A 492 -6.59 2.32 22.67
CA ASN A 492 -6.73 1.20 23.60
C ASN A 492 -8.11 0.48 23.52
N PRO A 493 -8.52 0.00 22.33
CA PRO A 493 -9.82 -0.64 22.14
C PRO A 493 -9.89 -2.02 22.81
N ASP A 494 -11.11 -2.57 22.92
CA ASP A 494 -11.33 -3.96 23.38
C ASP A 494 -10.53 -4.96 22.52
N ARG A 495 -9.56 -5.65 23.13
CA ARG A 495 -8.68 -6.59 22.45
C ARG A 495 -9.22 -8.00 22.56
N ARG A 496 -9.57 -8.58 21.42
CA ARG A 496 -9.94 -9.99 21.32
C ARG A 496 -8.84 -10.77 20.62
N PRO A 497 -8.36 -11.89 21.19
CA PRO A 497 -7.33 -12.71 20.56
C PRO A 497 -7.69 -13.08 19.12
N GLY A 498 -6.74 -12.95 18.19
CA GLY A 498 -6.92 -13.32 16.78
C GLY A 498 -7.82 -12.36 15.97
N ARG A 499 -8.15 -11.18 16.50
CA ARG A 499 -8.94 -10.15 15.79
C ARG A 499 -8.14 -8.85 15.71
N SER A 500 -8.34 -8.09 14.63
CA SER A 500 -7.80 -6.74 14.54
C SER A 500 -8.51 -5.83 15.57
N PRO A 501 -7.80 -5.00 16.35
CA PRO A 501 -8.38 -4.28 17.48
C PRO A 501 -9.35 -3.14 17.13
N LEU A 502 -9.19 -2.49 15.97
CA LEU A 502 -9.97 -1.29 15.60
C LEU A 502 -11.03 -1.54 14.54
N PHE A 503 -10.86 -2.57 13.73
CA PHE A 503 -11.75 -2.93 12.63
C PHE A 503 -11.65 -4.42 12.41
N GLN A 504 -12.72 -5.05 11.96
CA GLN A 504 -12.68 -6.47 11.59
C GLN A 504 -13.01 -6.68 10.11
N ASN A 505 -13.50 -5.64 9.44
CA ASN A 505 -13.66 -5.64 8.01
C ASN A 505 -12.59 -4.75 7.34
N ILE A 506 -12.26 -5.09 6.11
CA ILE A 506 -11.51 -4.23 5.20
C ILE A 506 -12.37 -3.95 3.97
N PHE A 507 -12.37 -2.69 3.52
CA PHE A 507 -12.87 -2.29 2.22
C PHE A 507 -11.73 -1.72 1.38
N ALA A 508 -11.53 -2.25 0.18
CA ALA A 508 -10.52 -1.76 -0.76
C ALA A 508 -11.13 -1.48 -2.14
N LEU A 509 -10.76 -0.34 -2.71
CA LEU A 509 -10.93 -0.08 -4.13
C LEU A 509 -9.57 -0.34 -4.79
N GLN A 510 -9.51 -1.35 -5.64
CA GLN A 510 -8.29 -1.74 -6.34
C GLN A 510 -8.22 -1.00 -7.68
N ASP A 511 -7.45 0.09 -7.74
CA ASP A 511 -7.18 0.89 -8.93
C ASP A 511 -5.79 0.63 -9.53
N THR A 512 -5.01 -0.29 -8.95
CA THR A 512 -3.68 -0.66 -9.43
C THR A 512 -3.72 -1.38 -10.77
N SER A 513 -2.78 -1.03 -11.65
CA SER A 513 -2.60 -1.71 -12.93
C SER A 513 -2.26 -3.19 -12.71
N ALA A 514 -2.78 -4.06 -13.59
CA ALA A 514 -2.41 -5.47 -13.56
C ALA A 514 -0.89 -5.64 -13.78
N PRO A 515 -0.24 -6.59 -13.09
CA PRO A 515 1.18 -6.85 -13.29
C PRO A 515 1.41 -7.52 -14.66
N VAL A 516 1.88 -6.71 -15.61
CA VAL A 516 2.16 -7.15 -16.98
C VAL A 516 3.55 -7.74 -17.06
N LEU A 517 3.61 -9.06 -17.25
CA LEU A 517 4.85 -9.78 -17.52
C LEU A 517 5.08 -9.83 -19.04
N ARG A 518 6.18 -9.27 -19.53
CA ARG A 518 6.55 -9.24 -20.95
C ARG A 518 7.71 -10.19 -21.19
N LEU A 519 7.40 -11.32 -21.81
CA LEU A 519 8.40 -12.34 -22.17
C LEU A 519 8.54 -12.33 -23.71
N PRO A 520 9.74 -12.08 -24.26
CA PRO A 520 9.95 -12.12 -25.71
C PRO A 520 9.49 -13.45 -26.31
N GLY A 521 8.68 -13.38 -27.37
CA GLY A 521 8.14 -14.57 -28.03
C GLY A 521 7.00 -15.28 -27.27
N ALA A 522 6.45 -14.69 -26.20
CA ALA A 522 5.34 -15.31 -25.47
C ALA A 522 4.28 -14.31 -25.00
N LYS A 523 3.06 -14.80 -24.87
CA LYS A 523 1.93 -14.07 -24.27
C LYS A 523 1.74 -14.55 -22.85
N ALA A 524 2.07 -13.69 -21.88
CA ALA A 524 1.78 -13.96 -20.48
C ALA A 524 0.46 -13.28 -20.09
N ARG A 525 -0.50 -14.07 -19.62
CA ARG A 525 -1.77 -13.59 -19.10
C ARG A 525 -1.79 -13.74 -17.59
N HIS A 526 -1.83 -12.61 -16.89
CA HIS A 526 -1.94 -12.60 -15.43
C HIS A 526 -3.27 -13.21 -14.97
N LEU A 527 -3.20 -14.10 -14.00
CA LEU A 527 -4.33 -14.75 -13.35
C LEU A 527 -4.37 -14.30 -11.89
N ARG A 528 -5.43 -13.59 -11.51
CA ARG A 528 -5.65 -13.26 -10.10
C ARG A 528 -5.87 -14.53 -9.29
N GLN A 529 -5.19 -14.62 -8.15
CA GLN A 529 -5.30 -15.78 -7.26
C GLN A 529 -6.26 -15.48 -6.10
N PRO A 530 -7.03 -16.49 -5.64
CA PRO A 530 -7.70 -16.38 -4.35
C PRO A 530 -6.67 -16.14 -3.23
N TYR A 531 -7.03 -15.34 -2.23
CA TYR A 531 -6.18 -15.16 -1.06
C TYR A 531 -5.98 -16.49 -0.32
N PRO A 532 -4.74 -16.89 0.02
CA PRO A 532 -4.48 -18.07 0.84
C PRO A 532 -5.06 -17.96 2.25
N GLY A 533 -5.15 -16.73 2.76
CA GLY A 533 -5.78 -16.38 4.02
C GLY A 533 -6.15 -14.90 4.03
N LEU A 534 -7.06 -14.50 4.92
CA LEU A 534 -7.45 -13.09 5.05
C LEU A 534 -6.78 -12.43 6.25
N PRO A 535 -6.35 -11.16 6.12
CA PRO A 535 -5.76 -10.42 7.23
C PRO A 535 -6.76 -10.14 8.35
N VAL A 536 -8.05 -10.08 8.00
CA VAL A 536 -9.21 -9.87 8.88
C VAL A 536 -10.33 -10.86 8.52
N GLU A 537 -11.47 -10.82 9.21
CA GLU A 537 -12.52 -11.82 9.03
C GLU A 537 -13.39 -11.57 7.78
N LEU A 538 -13.51 -10.31 7.31
CA LEU A 538 -14.22 -9.93 6.08
C LEU A 538 -13.38 -8.95 5.25
N LEU A 539 -13.12 -9.28 4.00
CA LEU A 539 -12.45 -8.41 3.02
C LEU A 539 -13.38 -8.19 1.84
N THR A 540 -13.79 -6.95 1.62
CA THR A 540 -14.60 -6.56 0.46
C THR A 540 -13.78 -5.69 -0.47
N GLU A 541 -13.79 -6.02 -1.75
CA GLU A 541 -12.98 -5.33 -2.75
C GLU A 541 -13.82 -4.98 -3.97
N VAL A 542 -13.67 -3.77 -4.49
CA VAL A 542 -14.14 -3.40 -5.82
C VAL A 542 -12.93 -3.28 -6.73
N ARG A 543 -12.95 -3.96 -7.87
CA ARG A 543 -11.83 -4.01 -8.82
C ARG A 543 -12.31 -3.91 -10.27
N PRO A 544 -11.55 -3.33 -11.19
CA PRO A 544 -11.82 -3.42 -12.62
C PRO A 544 -11.95 -4.88 -13.08
N HIS A 545 -12.94 -5.15 -13.94
CA HIS A 545 -13.18 -6.49 -14.48
C HIS A 545 -12.66 -6.68 -15.90
N ASP A 546 -12.72 -5.62 -16.71
CA ASP A 546 -12.46 -5.65 -18.15
C ASP A 546 -12.17 -4.24 -18.69
N ASP A 547 -11.74 -4.19 -19.95
CA ASP A 547 -11.48 -2.94 -20.67
C ASP A 547 -12.77 -2.20 -21.06
N GLN A 548 -13.96 -2.76 -20.75
CA GLN A 548 -15.26 -2.16 -21.06
C GLN A 548 -15.77 -1.25 -19.94
N GLY A 549 -14.94 -0.97 -18.94
CA GLY A 549 -15.25 -0.06 -17.84
C GLY A 549 -16.15 -0.66 -16.77
N GLY A 550 -16.29 -2.00 -16.71
CA GLY A 550 -16.99 -2.69 -15.62
C GLY A 550 -16.08 -2.97 -14.42
N ALA A 551 -16.70 -3.29 -13.28
CA ALA A 551 -16.00 -3.73 -12.07
C ALA A 551 -16.58 -5.05 -11.51
N VAL A 552 -15.82 -5.69 -10.64
CA VAL A 552 -16.26 -6.82 -9.82
C VAL A 552 -16.18 -6.43 -8.36
N LEU A 553 -17.30 -6.55 -7.66
CA LEU A 553 -17.36 -6.63 -6.20
C LEU A 553 -16.99 -8.05 -5.77
N THR A 554 -15.93 -8.18 -4.98
CA THR A 554 -15.51 -9.45 -4.37
C THR A 554 -15.73 -9.36 -2.87
N VAL A 555 -16.49 -10.30 -2.30
CA VAL A 555 -16.68 -10.44 -0.84
C VAL A 555 -15.99 -11.72 -0.39
N ASN A 556 -14.87 -11.57 0.30
CA ASN A 556 -14.12 -12.67 0.90
C ASN A 556 -14.39 -12.70 2.40
N HIS A 557 -14.65 -13.87 2.97
CA HIS A 557 -14.73 -14.02 4.42
C HIS A 557 -14.03 -15.27 4.93
N ARG A 558 -13.60 -15.21 6.18
CA ARG A 558 -13.06 -16.38 6.89
C ARG A 558 -14.23 -17.29 7.28
N PRO A 559 -14.24 -18.57 6.87
CA PRO A 559 -15.29 -19.51 7.24
C PRO A 559 -15.51 -19.54 8.76
N GLY A 560 -16.78 -19.54 9.19
CA GLY A 560 -17.17 -19.63 10.60
C GLY A 560 -16.87 -18.41 11.47
N SER A 561 -16.20 -17.37 10.94
CA SER A 561 -15.94 -16.13 11.68
C SER A 561 -17.09 -15.13 11.50
N VAL A 562 -17.57 -14.99 10.28
CA VAL A 562 -18.71 -14.12 9.91
C VAL A 562 -19.97 -15.00 9.80
N PRO A 563 -21.15 -14.55 10.28
CA PRO A 563 -22.41 -15.26 10.04
C PRO A 563 -22.63 -15.51 8.55
N GLU A 564 -23.05 -16.72 8.16
CA GLU A 564 -23.05 -17.18 6.75
C GLU A 564 -23.95 -16.36 5.82
N ASP A 565 -25.00 -15.73 6.37
CA ASP A 565 -25.92 -14.87 5.65
C ASP A 565 -25.36 -13.47 5.36
N VAL A 566 -24.46 -12.97 6.21
CA VAL A 566 -23.92 -11.60 6.13
C VAL A 566 -23.21 -11.31 4.81
N PRO A 567 -22.27 -12.13 4.29
CA PRO A 567 -21.61 -11.85 3.01
C PRO A 567 -22.61 -11.72 1.84
N THR A 568 -23.61 -12.60 1.81
CA THR A 568 -24.64 -12.60 0.76
C THR A 568 -25.60 -11.41 0.91
N ALA A 569 -25.98 -11.08 2.14
CA ALA A 569 -26.82 -9.92 2.45
C ALA A 569 -26.11 -8.61 2.11
N LEU A 570 -24.83 -8.49 2.47
CA LEU A 570 -23.94 -7.39 2.13
C LEU A 570 -23.87 -7.19 0.62
N ALA A 571 -23.55 -8.24 -0.14
CA ALA A 571 -23.46 -8.13 -1.60
C ALA A 571 -24.80 -7.71 -2.23
N ARG A 572 -25.92 -8.28 -1.76
CA ARG A 572 -27.25 -7.91 -2.25
C ARG A 572 -27.59 -6.46 -1.94
N ALA A 573 -27.36 -6.00 -0.71
CA ALA A 573 -27.62 -4.63 -0.30
C ALA A 573 -26.74 -3.65 -1.07
N PHE A 574 -25.44 -3.96 -1.24
CA PHE A 574 -24.50 -3.16 -2.01
C PHE A 574 -24.99 -2.96 -3.45
N LEU A 575 -25.30 -4.05 -4.17
CA LEU A 575 -25.76 -3.97 -5.56
C LEU A 575 -27.10 -3.22 -5.68
N ARG A 576 -28.02 -3.42 -4.73
CA ARG A 576 -29.30 -2.71 -4.73
C ARG A 576 -29.13 -1.21 -4.50
N ILE A 577 -28.26 -0.82 -3.57
CA ILE A 577 -27.95 0.59 -3.30
C ILE A 577 -27.30 1.22 -4.53
N VAL A 578 -26.31 0.56 -5.15
CA VAL A 578 -25.70 1.06 -6.39
C VAL A 578 -26.74 1.22 -7.51
N GLY A 579 -27.60 0.22 -7.71
CA GLY A 579 -28.67 0.32 -8.72
C GLY A 579 -29.69 1.44 -8.43
N SER A 580 -29.88 1.82 -7.16
CA SER A 580 -30.75 2.95 -6.81
C SER A 580 -30.18 4.31 -7.25
N LEU A 581 -28.86 4.40 -7.44
CA LEU A 581 -28.21 5.63 -7.92
C LEU A 581 -28.59 5.97 -9.36
N HIS A 582 -29.07 5.00 -10.14
CA HIS A 582 -29.63 5.25 -11.48
C HIS A 582 -30.93 6.06 -11.43
N ALA A 583 -31.67 5.97 -10.33
CA ALA A 583 -33.02 6.53 -10.19
C ALA A 583 -33.07 7.80 -9.32
N ALA A 584 -31.94 8.21 -8.73
CA ALA A 584 -31.89 9.38 -7.87
C ALA A 584 -31.91 10.66 -8.72
N ASP A 585 -32.98 11.44 -8.62
CA ASP A 585 -32.94 12.87 -8.93
C ASP A 585 -32.02 13.51 -7.88
N LEU A 586 -30.76 13.72 -8.25
CA LEU A 586 -29.79 14.33 -7.36
C LEU A 586 -30.17 15.79 -7.14
N PRO A 587 -30.32 16.26 -5.89
CA PRO A 587 -30.50 17.68 -5.64
C PRO A 587 -29.28 18.42 -6.22
N PRO A 588 -29.49 19.57 -6.89
CA PRO A 588 -28.43 20.27 -7.63
C PRO A 588 -27.31 20.80 -6.72
N ASP A 589 -27.55 20.93 -5.42
CA ASP A 589 -26.57 21.38 -4.44
C ASP A 589 -26.43 20.36 -3.29
N PRO A 590 -25.20 20.09 -2.81
CA PRO A 590 -24.98 19.26 -1.63
C PRO A 590 -25.61 19.92 -0.39
N PRO A 591 -26.30 19.16 0.48
CA PRO A 591 -26.79 19.71 1.74
C PRO A 591 -25.61 20.14 2.63
N ALA A 592 -25.78 21.25 3.35
CA ALA A 592 -24.81 21.65 4.38
C ALA A 592 -24.69 20.54 5.44
N LEU A 593 -23.47 20.08 5.71
CA LEU A 593 -23.21 19.12 6.78
C LEU A 593 -23.53 19.77 8.15
N PRO A 594 -24.20 19.06 9.06
CA PRO A 594 -24.26 19.49 10.46
C PRO A 594 -22.86 19.39 11.08
N ASP A 595 -22.55 20.30 12.02
CA ASP A 595 -21.27 20.27 12.75
C ASP A 595 -21.02 18.88 13.36
N PRO A 596 -19.78 18.35 13.26
CA PRO A 596 -19.46 17.05 13.85
C PRO A 596 -19.73 17.09 15.37
N PRO A 597 -20.24 15.99 15.95
CA PRO A 597 -20.40 15.91 17.41
C PRO A 597 -19.05 16.10 18.08
N ALA A 598 -19.01 16.94 19.13
CA ALA A 598 -17.79 17.21 19.87
C ALA A 598 -17.14 15.88 20.33
N PRO A 599 -15.83 15.69 20.12
CA PRO A 599 -15.16 14.46 20.53
C PRO A 599 -15.31 14.27 22.04
N PRO A 600 -15.52 13.04 22.53
CA PRO A 600 -15.51 12.79 23.95
C PRO A 600 -14.16 13.21 24.53
N ALA A 601 -14.18 14.00 25.61
CA ALA A 601 -12.98 14.43 26.30
C ALA A 601 -12.22 13.19 26.79
N LEU A 602 -11.09 12.87 26.15
CA LEU A 602 -10.18 11.85 26.65
C LEU A 602 -9.63 12.33 27.99
N PRO A 603 -9.67 11.52 29.06
CA PRO A 603 -8.96 11.86 30.27
C PRO A 603 -7.47 11.92 29.92
N LEU A 604 -6.87 13.11 30.04
CA LEU A 604 -5.42 13.29 30.01
C LEU A 604 -4.83 12.56 31.22
N SER A 605 -4.67 11.24 31.13
CA SER A 605 -3.87 10.49 32.10
C SER A 605 -2.41 10.87 31.86
N ARG A 606 -1.91 11.73 32.74
CA ARG A 606 -0.47 11.97 32.91
C ARG A 606 0.23 10.62 32.94
N VAL A 607 1.19 10.43 32.03
CA VAL A 607 2.11 9.30 32.04
C VAL A 607 2.79 9.27 33.41
N SER A 608 2.40 8.31 34.26
CA SER A 608 3.15 8.01 35.48
C SER A 608 4.39 7.19 35.10
N PRO A 609 5.57 7.48 35.68
CA PRO A 609 6.79 6.72 35.40
C PRO A 609 6.63 5.26 35.84
N VAL A 610 7.12 4.36 35.00
CA VAL A 610 7.19 2.91 35.20
C VAL A 610 7.95 2.59 36.50
N PRO A 611 7.41 1.80 37.44
CA PRO A 611 8.17 1.34 38.60
C PRO A 611 9.19 0.26 38.16
N PRO A 612 10.39 0.21 38.78
CA PRO A 612 11.42 -0.74 38.40
C PRO A 612 11.01 -2.19 38.69
N VAL A 613 11.33 -3.06 37.74
CA VAL A 613 11.12 -4.52 37.79
C VAL A 613 11.94 -5.11 38.94
N GLN A 614 11.29 -5.83 39.86
CA GLN A 614 11.98 -6.67 40.83
C GLN A 614 12.31 -8.03 40.19
N GLU A 615 13.58 -8.42 40.24
CA GLU A 615 14.06 -9.74 39.81
C GLU A 615 13.46 -10.86 40.67
N PRO A 616 13.16 -12.04 40.10
CA PRO A 616 12.67 -13.19 40.86
C PRO A 616 13.83 -13.90 41.58
N ALA A 617 13.56 -14.31 42.83
CA ALA A 617 14.44 -15.14 43.67
C ALA A 617 14.42 -16.62 43.28
#